data_AF-A0A948CFC1-F1
#
_entry.id   AF-A0A948CFC1-F1
#
_cell.length_a   1.000
_cell.length_b   1.000
_cell.length_c   1.000
_cell.angle_alpha   90.00
_cell.angle_beta   90.00
_cell.angle_gamma   90.00
#
_symmetry.space_group_name_H-M   'P 1'
#
loop_
_entity.id
_entity.type
_entity.pdbx_description
1 polymer ?
#
loop_
_entity_poly.entity_id
_entity_poly.type
_entity_poly.pdbx_seq_one_letter_code
_entity_poly.pdbx_strand_id
1 'polypeptide(L)'
;MATPLRRQVVVVALVVAVIGAALFVGFGGGSSDRPEAAGVTASPSPSSSPSVPAVPAVPAEVTPDQFCSAFLTFVDANSEFTSRLDAASGEDLVDVARSMFTLPTPIGMSPGARVSLDQLVAGTLPQVADTVPEVTIDAAPDPAYDAEPDQAAFDAYLQASCPA
;
A
#
# COMPACT_ATOMS: atom_id res chain seq x y z
N MET A 1 3.36 2.02 40.43
CA MET A 1 3.21 3.05 39.38
C MET A 1 4.56 3.22 38.70
N ALA A 2 4.77 2.51 37.59
CA ALA A 2 6.00 2.44 36.79
C ALA A 2 5.57 1.84 35.44
N THR A 3 5.90 2.30 34.23
CA THR A 3 6.56 3.49 33.69
C THR A 3 6.15 3.52 32.20
N PRO A 4 5.65 4.63 31.59
CA PRO A 4 5.24 4.64 30.17
C PRO A 4 6.42 4.59 29.17
N LEU A 5 7.66 4.76 29.64
CA LEU A 5 8.86 4.79 28.81
C LEU A 5 9.16 3.47 28.07
N ARG A 6 8.76 2.31 28.60
CA ARG A 6 9.07 1.01 27.95
C ARG A 6 8.36 0.83 26.62
N ARG A 7 7.12 1.34 26.49
CA ARG A 7 6.32 1.17 25.27
C ARG A 7 6.86 2.05 24.13
N GLN A 8 7.30 3.25 24.46
CA GLN A 8 7.84 4.20 23.50
C GLN A 8 9.22 3.77 22.96
N VAL A 9 10.06 3.16 23.81
CA VAL A 9 11.37 2.62 23.40
C VAL A 9 11.23 1.44 22.42
N VAL A 10 10.21 0.59 22.58
CA VAL A 10 9.97 -0.55 21.68
C VAL A 10 9.51 -0.07 20.30
N VAL A 11 8.60 0.91 20.25
CA VAL A 11 8.12 1.47 18.98
C VAL A 11 9.24 2.18 18.22
N VAL A 12 10.05 2.97 18.92
CA VAL A 12 11.20 3.67 18.30
C VAL A 12 12.26 2.67 17.83
N ALA A 13 12.54 1.61 18.59
CA ALA A 13 13.50 0.58 18.19
C ALA A 13 13.06 -0.18 16.93
N LEU A 14 11.75 -0.44 16.79
CA LEU A 14 11.19 -1.16 15.64
C LEU A 14 11.21 -0.28 14.38
N VAL A 15 10.88 1.00 14.50
CA VAL A 15 10.97 1.96 13.38
C VAL A 15 12.42 2.15 12.90
N VAL A 16 13.40 2.23 13.83
CA VAL A 16 14.82 2.34 13.47
C VAL A 16 15.36 1.08 12.80
N ALA A 17 14.89 -0.12 13.19
CA ALA A 17 15.30 -1.38 12.58
C ALA A 17 14.82 -1.50 11.12
N VAL A 18 13.60 -1.03 10.83
CA VAL A 18 13.03 -1.01 9.47
C VAL A 18 13.76 0.01 8.58
N ILE A 19 14.08 1.19 9.12
CA ILE A 19 14.83 2.22 8.39
C ILE A 19 16.29 1.80 8.12
N GLY A 20 16.91 1.05 9.05
CA GLY A 20 18.28 0.57 8.89
C GLY A 20 18.45 -0.46 7.76
N ALA A 21 17.41 -1.24 7.45
CA ALA A 21 17.45 -2.23 6.37
C ALA A 21 17.28 -1.62 4.97
N ALA A 22 16.60 -0.47 4.86
CA ALA A 22 16.33 0.19 3.58
C ALA A 22 17.51 0.99 3.01
N LEU A 23 18.53 1.31 3.83
CA LEU A 23 19.64 2.18 3.41
C LEU A 23 20.86 1.44 2.79
N PHE A 24 20.79 0.11 2.60
CA PHE A 24 21.95 -0.68 2.15
C PHE A 24 21.85 -1.33 0.76
N VAL A 25 20.79 -1.09 -0.01
CA VAL A 25 20.65 -1.63 -1.36
C VAL A 25 20.43 -0.51 -2.37
N GLY A 26 21.40 -0.31 -3.28
CA GLY A 26 21.11 0.21 -4.62
C GLY A 26 21.55 1.64 -4.98
N PHE A 27 22.83 2.00 -4.82
CA PHE A 27 23.44 3.10 -5.60
C PHE A 27 24.25 2.54 -6.77
N GLY A 28 23.90 2.93 -7.99
CA GLY A 28 24.67 2.72 -9.23
C GLY A 28 23.73 2.46 -10.40
N GLY A 29 23.54 3.31 -11.41
CA GLY A 29 24.44 4.25 -12.05
C GLY A 29 24.55 3.84 -13.53
N GLY A 30 24.08 4.66 -14.48
CA GLY A 30 24.28 4.38 -15.91
C GLY A 30 23.37 5.15 -16.86
N SER A 31 23.94 6.18 -17.49
CA SER A 31 23.37 7.02 -18.57
C SER A 31 23.13 6.27 -19.88
N SER A 32 22.20 6.75 -20.73
CA SER A 32 22.37 6.86 -22.19
C SER A 32 21.20 7.58 -22.89
N ASP A 33 21.53 8.77 -23.41
CA ASP A 33 21.37 9.27 -24.78
C ASP A 33 20.06 9.25 -25.61
N ARG A 34 19.97 10.32 -26.41
CA ARG A 34 18.93 10.82 -27.33
C ARG A 34 19.06 10.17 -28.72
N PRO A 35 17.99 10.11 -29.54
CA PRO A 35 17.93 10.94 -30.78
C PRO A 35 16.48 11.48 -31.05
N GLU A 36 16.25 12.75 -31.41
CA GLU A 36 15.98 13.27 -32.79
C GLU A 36 15.32 12.29 -33.79
N ALA A 37 14.33 12.61 -34.65
CA ALA A 37 13.72 13.84 -35.16
C ALA A 37 12.43 13.50 -35.98
N ALA A 38 11.83 14.51 -36.62
CA ALA A 38 10.74 14.55 -37.61
C ALA A 38 9.31 14.60 -37.01
N GLY A 39 8.44 15.58 -37.24
CA GLY A 39 8.27 16.45 -38.40
C GLY A 39 7.15 15.90 -39.28
N VAL A 40 5.95 16.53 -39.23
CA VAL A 40 5.04 16.85 -40.35
C VAL A 40 3.64 17.26 -39.83
N THR A 41 3.19 18.41 -40.33
CA THR A 41 1.88 19.07 -40.26
C THR A 41 0.75 18.37 -41.05
N ALA A 42 -0.49 18.38 -40.51
CA ALA A 42 -1.79 18.64 -41.21
C ALA A 42 -2.96 18.46 -40.20
N SER A 43 -3.61 19.52 -39.70
CA SER A 43 -4.87 20.17 -40.15
C SER A 43 -6.18 19.34 -40.04
N PRO A 44 -7.30 19.93 -39.57
CA PRO A 44 -8.44 19.23 -38.99
C PRO A 44 -9.53 18.90 -40.02
N SER A 45 -10.35 17.88 -39.76
CA SER A 45 -11.68 17.75 -40.37
C SER A 45 -12.67 17.04 -39.44
N PRO A 46 -13.92 17.52 -39.36
CA PRO A 46 -14.93 17.05 -38.42
C PRO A 46 -15.80 15.94 -39.05
N SER A 47 -16.49 15.22 -38.17
CA SER A 47 -17.85 14.64 -38.33
C SER A 47 -17.97 13.17 -37.96
N SER A 48 -18.99 12.99 -37.12
CA SER A 48 -19.87 11.83 -37.02
C SER A 48 -19.39 10.66 -36.18
N SER A 49 -19.84 10.68 -34.92
CA SER A 49 -19.98 9.52 -34.04
C SER A 49 -20.69 8.35 -34.73
N PRO A 50 -20.09 7.16 -34.72
CA PRO A 50 -20.82 5.94 -34.47
C PRO A 50 -20.89 5.72 -32.95
N SER A 51 -22.07 5.38 -32.44
CA SER A 51 -22.27 4.88 -31.07
C SER A 51 -21.34 3.69 -30.83
N VAL A 52 -20.26 3.93 -30.10
CA VAL A 52 -19.36 2.87 -29.65
C VAL A 52 -20.15 2.03 -28.64
N PRO A 53 -20.22 0.70 -28.80
CA PRO A 53 -20.79 -0.18 -27.79
C PRO A 53 -20.07 0.08 -26.45
N ALA A 54 -20.84 0.06 -25.36
CA ALA A 54 -20.40 0.37 -24.01
C ALA A 54 -18.97 -0.13 -23.75
N VAL A 55 -18.06 0.82 -23.53
CA VAL A 55 -16.70 0.54 -23.06
C VAL A 55 -16.85 -0.36 -21.83
N PRO A 56 -16.19 -1.52 -21.77
CA PRO A 56 -16.21 -2.36 -20.57
C PRO A 56 -15.81 -1.48 -19.39
N ALA A 57 -16.57 -1.56 -18.30
CA ALA A 57 -16.34 -0.79 -17.08
C ALA A 57 -14.84 -0.78 -16.77
N VAL A 58 -14.22 0.41 -16.85
CA VAL A 58 -12.86 0.63 -16.38
C VAL A 58 -12.80 0.00 -14.99
N PRO A 59 -11.79 -0.84 -14.68
CA PRO A 59 -11.65 -1.42 -13.36
C PRO A 59 -11.80 -0.28 -12.35
N ALA A 60 -12.69 -0.46 -11.37
CA ALA A 60 -13.06 0.59 -10.42
C ALA A 60 -11.79 1.22 -9.85
N GLU A 61 -11.44 2.41 -10.33
CA GLU A 61 -10.23 3.09 -9.89
C GLU A 61 -10.41 3.45 -8.42
N VAL A 62 -9.47 3.06 -7.57
CA VAL A 62 -9.53 3.40 -6.15
C VAL A 62 -9.08 4.84 -5.98
N THR A 63 -10.00 5.68 -5.55
CA THR A 63 -9.71 7.08 -5.25
C THR A 63 -8.87 7.20 -3.97
N PRO A 64 -8.09 8.29 -3.80
CA PRO A 64 -7.32 8.52 -2.58
C PRO A 64 -8.18 8.48 -1.30
N ASP A 65 -9.40 9.02 -1.34
CA ASP A 65 -10.33 8.99 -0.19
C ASP A 65 -10.79 7.57 0.16
N GLN A 66 -11.09 6.74 -0.85
CA GLN A 66 -11.47 5.34 -0.65
C GLN A 66 -10.32 4.53 -0.06
N PHE A 67 -9.11 4.74 -0.59
CA PHE A 67 -7.92 4.14 -0.03
C PHE A 67 -7.71 4.58 1.42
N CYS A 68 -7.83 5.88 1.69
CA CYS A 68 -7.64 6.42 3.02
C CYS A 68 -8.60 5.81 4.03
N SER A 69 -9.89 5.71 3.66
CA SER A 69 -10.89 5.06 4.49
C SER A 69 -10.53 3.60 4.78
N ALA A 70 -10.12 2.83 3.76
CA ALA A 70 -9.74 1.43 3.95
C ALA A 70 -8.47 1.27 4.81
N PHE A 71 -7.48 2.14 4.61
CA PHE A 71 -6.27 2.15 5.41
C PHE A 71 -6.56 2.48 6.88
N LEU A 72 -7.44 3.45 7.16
CA LEU A 72 -7.86 3.77 8.53
C LEU A 72 -8.63 2.61 9.18
N THR A 73 -9.49 1.90 8.42
CA THR A 73 -10.14 0.68 8.91
C THR A 73 -9.12 -0.40 9.27
N PHE A 74 -8.08 -0.59 8.47
CA PHE A 74 -6.98 -1.50 8.79
C PHE A 74 -6.24 -1.11 10.08
N VAL A 75 -5.93 0.18 10.24
CA VAL A 75 -5.27 0.70 11.45
C VAL A 75 -6.15 0.48 12.69
N ASP A 76 -7.46 0.70 12.57
CA ASP A 76 -8.42 0.50 13.65
C ASP A 76 -8.54 -0.98 14.05
N ALA A 77 -8.70 -1.88 13.07
CA ALA A 77 -8.74 -3.33 13.30
C ALA A 77 -7.44 -3.84 13.97
N ASN A 78 -6.28 -3.33 13.55
CA ASN A 78 -5.01 -3.67 14.18
C ASN A 78 -4.92 -3.13 15.62
N SER A 79 -5.46 -1.94 15.88
CA SER A 79 -5.55 -1.37 17.23
C SER A 79 -6.49 -2.18 18.13
N GLU A 80 -7.63 -2.63 17.60
CA GLU A 80 -8.57 -3.49 18.31
C GLU A 80 -7.93 -4.84 18.65
N PHE A 81 -7.31 -5.51 17.65
CA PHE A 81 -6.59 -6.76 17.86
C PHE A 81 -5.50 -6.61 18.94
N THR A 82 -4.65 -5.59 18.85
CA THR A 82 -3.59 -5.37 19.85
C THR A 82 -4.13 -5.01 21.24
N SER A 83 -5.38 -4.56 21.35
CA SER A 83 -6.03 -4.25 22.63
C SER A 83 -6.72 -5.45 23.24
N ARG A 84 -7.30 -6.34 22.42
CA ARG A 84 -8.12 -7.46 22.88
C ARG A 84 -7.38 -8.80 22.86
N LEU A 85 -6.51 -9.00 21.86
CA LEU A 85 -5.71 -10.21 21.63
C LEU A 85 -6.60 -11.47 21.62
N ASP A 86 -7.78 -11.38 21.00
CA ASP A 86 -8.76 -12.46 20.90
C ASP A 86 -9.02 -12.87 19.45
N ALA A 87 -9.55 -14.07 19.25
CA ALA A 87 -9.77 -14.66 17.93
C ALA A 87 -10.67 -13.81 17.04
N ALA A 88 -11.76 -13.26 17.57
CA ALA A 88 -12.70 -12.46 16.80
C ALA A 88 -12.03 -11.18 16.26
N SER A 89 -11.21 -10.52 17.09
CA SER A 89 -10.42 -9.36 16.65
C SER A 89 -9.30 -9.72 15.67
N GLY A 90 -8.74 -10.93 15.76
CA GLY A 90 -7.75 -11.44 14.82
C GLY A 90 -8.35 -11.79 13.46
N GLU A 91 -9.53 -12.41 13.43
CA GLU A 91 -10.29 -12.72 12.22
C GLU A 91 -10.68 -11.44 11.47
N ASP A 92 -11.13 -10.41 12.20
CA ASP A 92 -11.47 -9.11 11.63
C ASP A 92 -10.24 -8.44 10.99
N LEU A 93 -9.10 -8.42 11.69
CA LEU A 93 -7.84 -7.90 11.13
C LEU A 93 -7.41 -8.64 9.86
N VAL A 94 -7.56 -9.97 9.82
CA VAL A 94 -7.22 -10.78 8.64
C VAL A 94 -8.15 -10.46 7.46
N ASP A 95 -9.45 -10.29 7.70
CA ASP A 95 -10.41 -9.93 6.66
C ASP A 95 -10.13 -8.54 6.08
N VAL A 96 -9.85 -7.56 6.95
CA VAL A 96 -9.47 -6.21 6.53
C VAL A 96 -8.13 -6.22 5.78
N ALA A 97 -7.13 -6.97 6.25
CA ALA A 97 -5.86 -7.13 5.55
C ALA A 97 -6.03 -7.76 4.16
N ARG A 98 -6.89 -8.78 4.03
CA ARG A 98 -7.24 -9.37 2.73
C ARG A 98 -7.86 -8.34 1.81
N SER A 99 -8.82 -7.56 2.31
CA SER A 99 -9.41 -6.46 1.54
C SER A 99 -8.34 -5.50 1.03
N MET A 100 -7.38 -5.11 1.89
CA MET A 100 -6.26 -4.24 1.51
C MET A 100 -5.39 -4.84 0.39
N PHE A 101 -5.10 -6.14 0.42
CA PHE A 101 -4.36 -6.82 -0.66
C PHE A 101 -5.14 -6.88 -1.97
N THR A 102 -6.47 -7.00 -1.91
CA THR A 102 -7.32 -7.04 -3.11
C THR A 102 -7.64 -5.66 -3.68
N LEU A 103 -7.35 -4.57 -2.95
CA LEU A 103 -7.58 -3.22 -3.46
C LEU A 103 -6.67 -2.95 -4.67
N PRO A 104 -7.23 -2.47 -5.80
CA PRO A 104 -6.42 -1.92 -6.89
C PRO A 104 -5.47 -0.86 -6.37
N THR A 105 -4.32 -0.71 -7.03
CA THR A 105 -3.40 0.40 -6.75
C THR A 105 -4.15 1.73 -6.85
N PRO A 106 -4.21 2.52 -5.76
CA PRO A 106 -4.91 3.79 -5.74
C PRO A 106 -4.36 4.78 -6.77
N ILE A 107 -5.22 5.67 -7.26
CA ILE A 107 -4.81 6.74 -8.18
C ILE A 107 -3.70 7.57 -7.51
N GLY A 108 -2.60 7.75 -8.23
CA GLY A 108 -1.44 8.54 -7.78
C GLY A 108 -0.49 7.80 -6.84
N MET A 109 -0.77 6.56 -6.46
CA MET A 109 0.17 5.73 -5.70
C MET A 109 1.21 5.12 -6.64
N SER A 110 2.49 5.24 -6.29
CA SER A 110 3.56 4.59 -7.05
C SER A 110 3.58 3.08 -6.79
N PRO A 111 4.10 2.25 -7.73
CA PRO A 111 4.27 0.82 -7.50
C PRO A 111 5.10 0.50 -6.25
N GLY A 112 6.17 1.25 -5.99
CA GLY A 112 7.00 1.06 -4.79
C GLY A 112 6.26 1.40 -3.50
N ALA A 113 5.41 2.43 -3.50
CA ALA A 113 4.54 2.75 -2.37
C ALA A 113 3.51 1.65 -2.10
N ARG A 114 2.98 1.03 -3.18
CA ARG A 114 2.07 -0.10 -3.06
C ARG A 114 2.76 -1.31 -2.43
N VAL A 115 3.99 -1.62 -2.85
CA VAL A 115 4.78 -2.71 -2.24
C VAL A 115 5.05 -2.43 -0.76
N SER A 116 5.36 -1.19 -0.37
CA SER A 116 5.52 -0.81 1.03
C SER A 116 4.25 -0.99 1.85
N LEU A 117 3.08 -0.63 1.30
CA LEU A 117 1.79 -0.92 1.91
C LEU A 117 1.59 -2.43 2.11
N ASP A 118 1.84 -3.21 1.06
CA ASP A 118 1.68 -4.67 1.10
C ASP A 118 2.60 -5.31 2.13
N GLN A 119 3.85 -4.83 2.26
CA GLN A 119 4.77 -5.26 3.32
C GLN A 119 4.29 -4.86 4.72
N LEU A 120 3.71 -3.67 4.86
CA LEU A 120 3.16 -3.21 6.14
C LEU A 120 1.99 -4.10 6.58
N VAL A 121 1.04 -4.39 5.68
CA VAL A 121 -0.11 -5.26 5.96
C VAL A 121 0.33 -6.71 6.18
N ALA A 122 1.26 -7.22 5.37
CA ALA A 122 1.80 -8.57 5.56
C ALA A 122 2.61 -8.70 6.86
N GLY A 123 3.23 -7.63 7.32
CA GLY A 123 4.00 -7.59 8.57
C GLY A 123 3.16 -7.64 9.85
N THR A 124 1.86 -7.31 9.78
CA THR A 124 0.96 -7.39 10.96
C THR A 124 0.38 -8.78 11.17
N LEU A 125 0.15 -9.54 10.10
CA LEU A 125 -0.51 -10.85 10.16
C LEU A 125 0.23 -11.95 10.96
N PRO A 126 1.57 -12.04 10.96
CA PRO A 126 2.29 -13.00 11.80
C PRO A 126 1.95 -12.88 13.29
N GLN A 127 1.71 -11.66 13.77
CA GLN A 127 1.35 -11.41 15.17
C GLN A 127 0.00 -12.03 15.55
N VAL A 128 -0.92 -12.13 14.58
CA VAL A 128 -2.21 -12.81 14.75
C VAL A 128 -1.99 -14.30 14.92
N ALA A 129 -1.21 -14.93 14.04
CA ALA A 129 -0.91 -16.36 14.12
C ALA A 129 -0.17 -16.75 15.42
N ASP A 130 0.75 -15.89 15.89
CA ASP A 130 1.50 -16.12 17.13
C ASP A 130 0.65 -15.97 18.38
N THR A 131 -0.33 -15.05 18.37
CA THR A 131 -1.15 -14.74 19.54
C THR A 131 -2.39 -15.61 19.61
N VAL A 132 -3.04 -15.86 18.47
CA VAL A 132 -4.33 -16.55 18.38
C VAL A 132 -4.23 -17.64 17.30
N PRO A 133 -3.69 -18.83 17.63
CA PRO A 133 -3.37 -19.87 16.64
C PRO A 133 -4.60 -20.53 16.00
N GLU A 134 -5.80 -20.23 16.51
CA GLU A 134 -7.07 -20.67 15.92
C GLU A 134 -7.47 -19.85 14.67
N VAL A 135 -6.89 -18.66 14.48
CA VAL A 135 -7.13 -17.82 13.31
C VAL A 135 -6.28 -18.29 12.15
N THR A 136 -6.92 -18.62 11.03
CA THR A 136 -6.22 -18.98 9.80
C THR A 136 -5.80 -17.72 9.05
N ILE A 137 -4.51 -17.61 8.71
CA ILE A 137 -4.00 -16.53 7.88
C ILE A 137 -3.93 -17.00 6.43
N ASP A 138 -4.92 -16.63 5.64
CA ASP A 138 -4.98 -16.88 4.19
C ASP A 138 -5.01 -15.58 3.37
N ALA A 139 -4.55 -14.48 3.98
CA ALA A 139 -4.33 -13.20 3.31
C ALA A 139 -2.85 -13.06 2.91
N ALA A 140 -2.59 -12.78 1.63
CA ALA A 140 -1.25 -12.55 1.10
C ALA A 140 -1.30 -11.47 0.00
N PRO A 141 -0.22 -10.68 -0.15
CA PRO A 141 -0.12 -9.71 -1.23
C PRO A 141 -0.02 -10.39 -2.59
N ASP A 142 -0.47 -9.69 -3.64
CA ASP A 142 -0.36 -10.18 -5.01
C ASP A 142 1.13 -10.17 -5.44
N PRO A 143 1.69 -11.31 -5.89
CA PRO A 143 3.10 -11.40 -6.28
C PRO A 143 3.42 -10.63 -7.58
N ALA A 144 2.43 -10.04 -8.26
CA ALA A 144 2.64 -9.35 -9.54
C ALA A 144 3.43 -8.04 -9.44
N TYR A 145 3.76 -7.55 -8.25
CA TYR A 145 4.55 -6.33 -8.07
C TYR A 145 6.06 -6.62 -8.02
N ASP A 146 6.73 -6.46 -9.17
CA ASP A 146 8.20 -6.56 -9.29
C ASP A 146 8.94 -5.27 -8.82
N ALA A 147 8.23 -4.32 -8.20
CA ALA A 147 8.81 -3.06 -7.76
C ALA A 147 9.53 -3.19 -6.42
N GLU A 148 10.62 -2.43 -6.22
CA GLU A 148 11.23 -2.31 -4.90
C GLU A 148 10.33 -1.48 -3.96
N PRO A 149 10.25 -1.83 -2.66
CA PRO A 149 9.50 -1.07 -1.68
C PRO A 149 10.04 0.36 -1.56
N ASP A 150 9.15 1.35 -1.60
CA ASP A 150 9.48 2.76 -1.42
C ASP A 150 8.62 3.35 -0.29
N GLN A 151 9.16 3.27 0.93
CA GLN A 151 8.49 3.77 2.13
C GLN A 151 8.29 5.28 2.07
N ALA A 152 9.24 6.04 1.50
CA ALA A 152 9.13 7.48 1.43
C ALA A 152 7.98 7.91 0.49
N ALA A 153 7.81 7.20 -0.63
CA ALA A 153 6.69 7.40 -1.53
C ALA A 153 5.35 7.02 -0.87
N PHE A 154 5.31 5.94 -0.08
CA PHE A 154 4.12 5.56 0.67
C PHE A 154 3.74 6.62 1.73
N ASP A 155 4.71 7.10 2.51
CA ASP A 155 4.48 8.13 3.52
C ASP A 155 4.03 9.45 2.90
N ALA A 156 4.64 9.85 1.77
CA ALA A 156 4.22 11.04 1.03
C ALA A 156 2.79 10.88 0.47
N TYR A 157 2.44 9.68 0.00
CA TYR A 157 1.08 9.39 -0.44
C TYR A 157 0.08 9.48 0.71
N LEU A 158 0.38 8.90 1.88
CA LEU A 158 -0.45 9.02 3.08
C LEU A 158 -0.63 10.46 3.51
N GLN A 159 0.43 11.28 3.52
CA GLN A 159 0.33 12.70 3.87
C GLN A 159 -0.57 13.49 2.92
N ALA A 160 -0.58 13.12 1.63
CA ALA A 160 -1.40 13.78 0.63
C ALA A 160 -2.87 13.30 0.64
N SER A 161 -3.11 12.02 0.93
CA SER A 161 -4.43 11.37 0.83
C SER A 161 -5.16 11.23 2.16
N CYS A 162 -4.44 11.20 3.27
CA CYS A 162 -4.93 11.08 4.64
C CYS A 162 -4.35 12.19 5.54
N PRO A 163 -4.70 13.48 5.31
CA PRO A 163 -4.25 14.54 6.21
C PRO A 163 -4.86 14.34 7.61
N ALA A 164 -3.99 14.36 8.62
CA ALA A 164 -4.34 14.19 10.03
C ALA A 164 -5.24 15.31 10.58
#